data_AF-A0A015KXD5-F1
#
_entry.id   AF-A0A015KXD5-F1
#
_cell.length_a   1.000
_cell.length_b   1.000
_cell.length_c   1.000
_cell.angle_alpha   90.00
_cell.angle_beta   90.00
_cell.angle_gamma   90.00
#
_symmetry.space_group_name_H-M   'P 1'
#
loop_
_entity.id
_entity.type
_entity.pdbx_description
1 polymer ?
#
loop_
_entity_poly.entity_id
_entity_poly.type
_entity_poly.pdbx_seq_one_letter_code
_entity_poly.pdbx_strand_id
1 'polypeptide(L)'
;MIVMKYYENGNLYQYLDHCNGILSWRDIIDILWGIAGGLERIHSEGKIHGNLHGGNLLVEDEKVSTDARIADVGLHGPCNNDINNGSIQRYGVLPYVAPEVLRGDNYNIASDIYSFGIVMNTLATGKRPWYNRVHDINLAKDICDGKRLEIPDDTPNFYSELMQQCWDNDPENRPTASYLNEKLGEWIILICDDPNPSKISDENSVAEEKRWRKISQLTKKISHPEIHPEAYFTSMPLHFPNDTKFFYS
;
A
#
# COMPACT_ATOMS: atom_id res chain seq x y z
N MET A 1 5.86 -6.08 27.41
CA MET A 1 4.75 -6.80 26.74
C MET A 1 3.70 -5.76 26.38
N ILE A 2 3.38 -5.63 25.09
CA ILE A 2 2.29 -4.78 24.61
C ILE A 2 1.06 -5.66 24.46
N VAL A 3 -0.09 -5.20 24.94
CA VAL A 3 -1.38 -5.89 24.80
C VAL A 3 -2.24 -5.06 23.85
N MET A 4 -2.75 -5.67 22.79
CA MET A 4 -3.58 -5.02 21.77
C MET A 4 -4.78 -5.91 21.42
N LYS A 5 -5.80 -5.32 20.77
CA LYS A 5 -6.94 -6.07 20.22
C LYS A 5 -6.43 -7.17 19.29
N TYR A 6 -7.03 -8.35 19.38
CA TYR A 6 -6.76 -9.46 18.46
C TYR A 6 -7.63 -9.29 17.21
N TYR A 7 -7.02 -9.42 16.03
CA TYR A 7 -7.68 -9.34 14.73
C TYR A 7 -7.67 -10.72 14.09
N GLU A 8 -8.85 -11.35 14.00
CA GLU A 8 -8.98 -12.76 13.60
C GLU A 8 -8.51 -13.03 12.16
N ASN A 9 -8.65 -12.06 11.28
CA ASN A 9 -8.22 -12.15 9.88
C ASN A 9 -6.72 -11.86 9.67
N GLY A 10 -6.02 -11.49 10.73
CA GLY A 10 -4.59 -11.20 10.69
C GLY A 10 -4.26 -9.92 9.91
N ASN A 11 -3.08 -9.90 9.29
CA ASN A 11 -2.65 -8.78 8.46
C ASN A 11 -3.17 -8.88 7.02
N LEU A 12 -3.06 -7.78 6.25
CA LEU A 12 -3.54 -7.70 4.87
C LEU A 12 -2.99 -8.82 3.98
N TYR A 13 -1.75 -9.25 4.16
CA TYR A 13 -1.22 -10.36 3.36
C TYR A 13 -1.91 -11.69 3.69
N GLN A 14 -2.13 -11.98 4.97
CA GLN A 14 -2.86 -13.18 5.40
C GLN A 14 -4.31 -13.13 4.93
N TYR A 15 -4.95 -11.97 5.00
CA TYR A 15 -6.31 -11.78 4.51
C TYR A 15 -6.42 -12.00 3.00
N LEU A 16 -5.52 -11.40 2.21
CA LEU A 16 -5.45 -11.65 0.77
C LEU A 16 -5.18 -13.12 0.46
N ASP A 17 -4.32 -13.79 1.25
CA ASP A 17 -4.05 -15.23 1.10
C ASP A 17 -5.33 -16.07 1.36
N HIS A 18 -6.16 -15.70 2.34
CA HIS A 18 -7.45 -16.35 2.62
C HIS A 18 -8.51 -16.10 1.54
N CYS A 19 -8.52 -14.90 0.95
CA CYS A 19 -9.44 -14.51 -0.12
C CYS A 19 -8.94 -14.91 -1.51
N ASN A 20 -7.84 -15.67 -1.61
CA ASN A 20 -7.15 -16.01 -2.87
C ASN A 20 -6.82 -14.78 -3.74
N GLY A 21 -6.54 -13.63 -3.10
CA GLY A 21 -6.28 -12.35 -3.76
C GLY A 21 -7.49 -11.73 -4.44
N ILE A 22 -8.70 -12.24 -4.23
CA ILE A 22 -9.94 -11.74 -4.83
C ILE A 22 -10.71 -10.92 -3.79
N LEU A 23 -10.92 -9.63 -4.08
CA LEU A 23 -11.78 -8.73 -3.32
C LEU A 23 -12.67 -7.95 -4.27
N SER A 24 -13.87 -7.56 -3.81
CA SER A 24 -14.70 -6.61 -4.54
C SER A 24 -14.06 -5.21 -4.47
N TRP A 25 -14.33 -4.34 -5.45
CA TRP A 25 -13.93 -2.94 -5.39
C TRP A 25 -14.52 -2.22 -4.19
N ARG A 26 -15.72 -2.62 -3.74
CA ARG A 26 -16.32 -2.13 -2.50
C ARG A 26 -15.45 -2.44 -1.29
N ASP A 27 -15.10 -3.72 -1.09
CA ASP A 27 -14.29 -4.12 0.08
C ASP A 27 -12.90 -3.45 0.05
N ILE A 28 -12.33 -3.27 -1.14
CA ILE A 28 -11.06 -2.55 -1.31
C ILE A 28 -11.19 -1.10 -0.84
N ILE A 29 -12.26 -0.41 -1.23
CA ILE A 29 -12.49 0.99 -0.85
C ILE A 29 -12.74 1.10 0.65
N ASP A 30 -13.52 0.19 1.26
CA ASP A 30 -13.77 0.17 2.71
C ASP A 30 -12.47 -0.02 3.49
N ILE A 31 -11.62 -0.98 3.08
CA ILE A 31 -10.28 -1.20 3.65
C ILE A 31 -9.43 0.08 3.55
N LEU A 32 -9.38 0.69 2.35
CA LEU A 32 -8.58 1.89 2.13
C LEU A 32 -9.07 3.07 2.95
N TRP A 33 -10.37 3.22 3.14
CA TRP A 33 -10.96 4.28 3.94
C TRP A 33 -10.56 4.15 5.41
N GLY A 34 -10.62 2.94 5.97
CA GLY A 34 -10.13 2.66 7.33
C GLY A 34 -8.65 2.99 7.52
N ILE A 35 -7.82 2.65 6.52
CA ILE A 35 -6.39 2.98 6.52
C ILE A 35 -6.18 4.50 6.44
N ALA A 36 -6.89 5.19 5.54
CA ALA A 36 -6.75 6.63 5.35
C ALA A 36 -7.16 7.40 6.61
N GLY A 37 -8.25 7.02 7.27
CA GLY A 37 -8.66 7.62 8.55
C GLY A 37 -7.64 7.39 9.68
N GLY A 38 -7.06 6.18 9.75
CA GLY A 38 -5.97 5.90 10.68
C GLY A 38 -4.73 6.76 10.40
N LEU A 39 -4.36 6.91 9.14
CA LEU A 39 -3.19 7.69 8.72
C LEU A 39 -3.40 9.19 8.93
N GLU A 40 -4.58 9.70 8.60
CA GLU A 40 -4.98 11.09 8.89
C GLU A 40 -4.82 11.39 10.37
N ARG A 41 -5.27 10.48 11.24
CA ARG A 41 -5.13 10.65 12.68
C ARG A 41 -3.66 10.74 13.10
N ILE A 42 -2.80 9.85 12.61
CA ILE A 42 -1.36 9.86 12.89
C ILE A 42 -0.74 11.19 12.44
N HIS A 43 -1.02 11.62 11.21
CA HIS A 43 -0.48 12.87 10.64
C HIS A 43 -0.99 14.11 11.36
N SER A 44 -2.25 14.13 11.81
CA SER A 44 -2.84 15.24 12.58
C SER A 44 -2.17 15.46 13.93
N GLU A 45 -1.54 14.42 14.49
CA GLU A 45 -0.74 14.48 15.72
C GLU A 45 0.74 14.86 15.45
N GLY A 46 1.08 15.24 14.20
CA GLY A 46 2.45 15.58 13.80
C GLY A 46 3.40 14.38 13.75
N LYS A 47 2.85 13.16 13.66
CA LYS A 47 3.62 11.90 13.60
C LYS A 47 3.67 11.35 12.18
N ILE A 48 4.67 10.52 11.93
CA ILE A 48 4.88 9.79 10.68
C ILE A 48 4.80 8.30 11.02
N HIS A 49 4.14 7.50 10.18
CA HIS A 49 4.08 6.06 10.38
C HIS A 49 5.41 5.40 10.00
N GLY A 50 6.01 5.76 8.86
CA GLY A 50 7.38 5.40 8.45
C GLY A 50 7.61 3.95 8.04
N ASN A 51 6.65 3.06 8.29
CA ASN A 51 6.73 1.63 7.96
C ASN A 51 5.35 1.07 7.55
N LEU A 52 4.61 1.81 6.72
CA LEU A 52 3.27 1.40 6.29
C LEU A 52 3.38 0.35 5.18
N HIS A 53 2.89 -0.87 5.42
CA HIS A 53 2.84 -1.94 4.42
C HIS A 53 1.80 -2.99 4.82
N GLY A 54 1.46 -3.93 3.93
CA GLY A 54 0.44 -4.94 4.19
C GLY A 54 0.67 -5.86 5.40
N GLY A 55 1.88 -5.88 5.96
CA GLY A 55 2.18 -6.61 7.19
C GLY A 55 1.75 -5.87 8.46
N ASN A 56 1.65 -4.53 8.37
CA ASN A 56 1.28 -3.62 9.45
C ASN A 56 -0.17 -3.09 9.31
N LEU A 57 -0.95 -3.73 8.45
CA LEU A 57 -2.37 -3.46 8.25
C LEU A 57 -3.16 -4.65 8.74
N LEU A 58 -3.95 -4.49 9.79
CA LEU A 58 -4.77 -5.55 10.38
C LEU A 58 -6.18 -5.45 9.83
N VAL A 59 -6.73 -6.56 9.34
CA VAL A 59 -8.05 -6.60 8.69
C VAL A 59 -9.11 -7.08 9.66
N GLU A 60 -10.27 -6.43 9.63
CA GLU A 60 -11.49 -6.83 10.32
C GLU A 60 -12.57 -7.04 9.26
N ASP A 61 -13.04 -8.28 9.11
CA ASP A 61 -14.01 -8.67 8.09
C ASP A 61 -15.28 -9.08 8.82
N GLU A 62 -16.29 -8.22 8.75
CA GLU A 62 -17.61 -8.45 9.31
C GLU A 62 -18.64 -8.67 8.20
N LYS A 63 -19.78 -9.27 8.52
CA LYS A 63 -20.82 -9.63 7.54
C LYS A 63 -21.32 -8.47 6.64
N VAL A 64 -21.07 -7.22 7.02
CA VAL A 64 -21.62 -6.02 6.38
C VAL A 64 -20.52 -5.13 5.80
N SER A 65 -19.27 -5.26 6.26
CA SER A 65 -18.16 -4.40 5.85
C SER A 65 -16.80 -5.01 6.17
N THR A 66 -15.83 -4.76 5.31
CA THR A 66 -14.42 -5.12 5.53
C THR A 66 -13.63 -3.86 5.84
N ASP A 67 -13.03 -3.79 7.02
CA ASP A 67 -12.30 -2.62 7.51
C ASP A 67 -10.84 -2.99 7.81
N ALA A 68 -9.97 -1.99 7.93
CA ALA A 68 -8.58 -2.17 8.28
C ALA A 68 -8.08 -1.15 9.31
N ARG A 69 -7.08 -1.58 10.10
CA ARG A 69 -6.45 -0.78 11.15
C ARG A 69 -4.95 -0.79 10.98
N ILE A 70 -4.34 0.38 11.10
CA ILE A 70 -2.88 0.54 11.10
C ILE A 70 -2.34 0.03 12.45
N ALA A 71 -1.40 -0.90 12.38
CA ALA A 71 -0.63 -1.39 13.52
C ALA A 71 0.81 -0.87 13.46
N ASP A 72 1.60 -1.15 14.51
CA ASP A 72 3.04 -0.86 14.55
C ASP A 72 3.41 0.63 14.41
N VAL A 73 2.59 1.50 15.02
CA VAL A 73 2.83 2.95 15.03
C VAL A 73 4.02 3.29 15.93
N GLY A 74 5.19 3.53 15.33
CA GLY A 74 6.35 4.09 16.01
C GLY A 74 7.33 3.09 16.66
N LEU A 75 7.35 1.83 16.21
CA LEU A 75 8.36 0.84 16.63
C LEU A 75 9.29 0.39 15.49
N HIS A 76 9.50 1.23 14.48
CA HIS A 76 10.36 0.93 13.34
C HIS A 76 11.76 1.56 13.49
N GLY A 77 12.80 0.80 13.11
CA GLY A 77 14.20 1.22 13.15
C GLY A 77 14.99 0.67 14.35
N PRO A 78 16.34 0.61 14.28
CA PRO A 78 17.18 0.12 15.37
C PRO A 78 17.10 1.04 16.59
N CYS A 79 17.05 0.48 17.80
CA CYS A 79 17.11 1.25 19.05
C CYS A 79 18.44 2.04 19.19
N ASN A 80 19.49 1.60 18.51
CA ASN A 80 20.79 2.24 18.44
C ASN A 80 20.98 2.84 17.04
N ASN A 81 20.83 4.16 16.93
CA ASN A 81 21.36 4.90 15.80
C ASN A 81 22.89 4.91 15.91
N ASP A 82 23.56 3.86 15.44
CA ASP A 82 25.01 3.89 15.22
C ASP A 82 25.30 4.79 14.01
N ILE A 83 25.18 6.11 14.23
CA ILE A 83 25.53 7.19 13.30
C ILE A 83 27.01 7.10 12.85
N ASN A 84 27.80 6.29 13.54
CA ASN A 84 29.25 6.19 13.39
C ASN A 84 29.75 5.50 12.10
N ASN A 85 28.91 4.80 11.34
CA ASN A 85 29.36 4.07 10.13
C ASN A 85 29.02 4.74 8.79
N GLY A 86 28.47 5.97 8.79
CA GLY A 86 28.21 6.73 7.56
C GLY A 86 27.15 6.13 6.62
N SER A 87 26.63 4.93 6.92
CA SER A 87 25.50 4.32 6.24
C SER A 87 24.19 4.70 6.90
N ILE A 88 23.33 5.38 6.16
CA ILE A 88 21.93 5.59 6.54
C ILE A 88 21.26 4.21 6.50
N GLN A 89 21.22 3.51 7.64
CA GLN A 89 20.50 2.25 7.75
C GLN A 89 19.02 2.55 7.69
N ARG A 90 18.43 2.36 6.50
CA ARG A 90 16.98 2.51 6.32
C ARG A 90 16.29 1.25 6.81
N TYR A 91 15.05 1.36 7.27
CA TYR A 91 14.29 0.24 7.79
C TYR A 91 12.93 0.24 7.11
N GLY A 92 12.46 -0.92 6.64
CA GLY A 92 11.14 -1.04 6.04
C GLY A 92 11.03 -2.24 5.11
N VAL A 93 9.98 -2.24 4.29
CA VAL A 93 9.77 -3.21 3.20
C VAL A 93 10.03 -2.50 1.88
N LEU A 94 11.09 -2.89 1.17
CA LEU A 94 11.66 -2.12 0.04
C LEU A 94 10.61 -1.56 -0.94
N PRO A 95 9.66 -2.36 -1.47
CA PRO A 95 8.54 -1.87 -2.27
C PRO A 95 7.75 -0.66 -1.75
N TYR A 96 7.60 -0.53 -0.44
CA TYR A 96 6.77 0.50 0.19
C TYR A 96 7.58 1.76 0.55
N VAL A 97 8.90 1.73 0.40
CA VAL A 97 9.77 2.86 0.76
C VAL A 97 9.78 3.88 -0.38
N ALA A 98 9.46 5.13 -0.05
CA ALA A 98 9.35 6.21 -1.03
C ALA A 98 10.70 6.55 -1.70
N PRO A 99 10.71 7.02 -2.96
CA PRO A 99 11.92 7.36 -3.71
C PRO A 99 12.86 8.32 -2.98
N GLU A 100 12.34 9.37 -2.35
CA GLU A 100 13.14 10.34 -1.59
C GLU A 100 13.82 9.69 -0.38
N VAL A 101 13.12 8.78 0.30
CA VAL A 101 13.68 8.01 1.41
C VAL A 101 14.78 7.08 0.90
N LEU A 102 14.56 6.38 -0.22
CA LEU A 102 15.57 5.56 -0.90
C LEU A 102 16.78 6.37 -1.41
N ARG A 103 16.65 7.69 -1.58
CA ARG A 103 17.76 8.59 -1.95
C ARG A 103 18.53 9.13 -0.76
N GLY A 104 18.00 9.04 0.46
CA GLY A 104 18.71 9.42 1.68
C GLY A 104 17.96 10.39 2.56
N ASP A 105 16.78 10.84 2.14
CA ASP A 105 15.96 11.71 2.97
C ASP A 105 15.32 10.91 4.11
N ASN A 106 14.93 11.62 5.16
CA ASN A 106 14.18 11.02 6.26
C ASN A 106 12.76 10.69 5.81
N TYR A 107 12.16 9.69 6.46
CA TYR A 107 10.73 9.46 6.38
C TYR A 107 9.97 10.74 6.76
N ASN A 108 8.89 11.00 6.03
CA ASN A 108 8.02 12.16 6.19
C ASN A 108 6.56 11.77 5.90
N ILE A 109 5.62 12.70 6.10
CA ILE A 109 4.19 12.41 5.88
C ILE A 109 3.89 11.99 4.43
N ALA A 110 4.56 12.58 3.43
CA ALA A 110 4.37 12.23 2.02
C ALA A 110 4.96 10.85 1.67
N SER A 111 5.95 10.38 2.43
CA SER A 111 6.47 9.02 2.28
C SER A 111 5.48 7.95 2.74
N ASP A 112 4.65 8.23 3.74
CA ASP A 112 3.54 7.34 4.12
C ASP A 112 2.47 7.28 3.01
N ILE A 113 2.23 8.39 2.31
CA ILE A 113 1.28 8.46 1.18
C ILE A 113 1.78 7.65 0.00
N TYR A 114 3.09 7.65 -0.26
CA TYR A 114 3.69 6.73 -1.23
C TYR A 114 3.39 5.28 -0.87
N SER A 115 3.64 4.89 0.39
CA SER A 115 3.33 3.55 0.86
C SER A 115 1.85 3.20 0.72
N PHE A 116 0.95 4.17 0.97
CA PHE A 116 -0.49 4.02 0.74
C PHE A 116 -0.80 3.71 -0.74
N GLY A 117 -0.15 4.37 -1.69
CA GLY A 117 -0.28 4.06 -3.12
C GLY A 117 0.15 2.62 -3.47
N ILE A 118 1.19 2.10 -2.81
CA ILE A 118 1.61 0.70 -2.97
C ILE A 118 0.59 -0.27 -2.35
N VAL A 119 -0.05 0.10 -1.24
CA VAL A 119 -1.18 -0.66 -0.66
C VAL A 119 -2.35 -0.70 -1.64
N MET A 120 -2.69 0.43 -2.27
CA MET A 120 -3.73 0.49 -3.31
C MET A 120 -3.43 -0.49 -4.45
N ASN A 121 -2.19 -0.55 -4.94
CA ASN A 121 -1.82 -1.52 -5.98
C ASN A 121 -1.90 -2.97 -5.49
N THR A 122 -1.50 -3.23 -4.26
CA THR A 122 -1.56 -4.56 -3.63
C THR A 122 -3.00 -5.07 -3.56
N LEU A 123 -3.95 -4.22 -3.18
CA LEU A 123 -5.38 -4.53 -3.15
C LEU A 123 -5.96 -4.72 -4.56
N ALA A 124 -5.58 -3.86 -5.52
CA ALA A 124 -6.06 -3.95 -6.90
C ALA A 124 -5.57 -5.23 -7.62
N THR A 125 -4.35 -5.68 -7.31
CA THR A 125 -3.75 -6.86 -7.95
C THR A 125 -4.01 -8.16 -7.20
N GLY A 126 -4.33 -8.08 -5.90
CA GLY A 126 -4.33 -9.22 -4.98
C GLY A 126 -2.94 -9.82 -4.74
N LYS A 127 -1.86 -9.11 -5.12
CA LYS A 127 -0.49 -9.62 -5.14
C LYS A 127 0.43 -8.70 -4.35
N ARG A 128 1.44 -9.31 -3.72
CA ARG A 128 2.50 -8.56 -3.04
C ARG A 128 3.33 -7.78 -4.09
N PRO A 129 3.77 -6.54 -3.80
CA PRO A 129 4.40 -5.68 -4.81
C PRO A 129 5.79 -6.20 -5.21
N TRP A 130 6.08 -6.22 -6.52
CA TRP A 130 7.33 -6.78 -7.09
C TRP A 130 7.67 -8.18 -6.56
N TYR A 131 6.67 -9.04 -6.37
CA TYR A 131 6.84 -10.40 -5.86
C TYR A 131 7.75 -11.29 -6.72
N ASN A 132 7.89 -10.98 -8.02
CA ASN A 132 8.53 -11.82 -9.02
C ASN A 132 10.02 -11.51 -9.24
N ARG A 133 10.64 -10.71 -8.37
CA ARG A 133 12.05 -10.32 -8.51
C ARG A 133 12.69 -10.10 -7.15
N VAL A 134 14.02 -10.08 -7.14
CA VAL A 134 14.83 -9.72 -5.97
C VAL A 134 14.53 -8.30 -5.49
N HIS A 135 14.52 -8.12 -4.16
CA HIS A 135 14.42 -6.83 -3.48
C HIS A 135 15.81 -6.29 -3.14
N ASP A 136 16.52 -5.83 -4.16
CA ASP A 136 17.91 -5.34 -4.07
C ASP A 136 18.03 -3.83 -4.40
N ILE A 137 19.29 -3.37 -4.48
CA ILE A 137 19.62 -2.00 -4.91
C ILE A 137 19.12 -1.67 -6.33
N ASN A 138 19.00 -2.66 -7.22
CA ASN A 138 18.50 -2.43 -8.57
C ASN A 138 17.00 -2.15 -8.56
N LEU A 139 16.23 -2.85 -7.71
CA LEU A 139 14.82 -2.50 -7.50
C LEU A 139 14.69 -1.12 -6.86
N ALA A 140 15.52 -0.79 -5.87
CA ALA A 140 15.52 0.53 -5.25
C ALA A 140 15.80 1.64 -6.28
N LYS A 141 16.77 1.43 -7.17
CA LYS A 141 17.08 2.36 -8.27
C LYS A 141 15.93 2.48 -9.25
N ASP A 142 15.38 1.35 -9.71
CA ASP A 142 14.22 1.32 -10.60
C ASP A 142 13.06 2.17 -10.03
N ILE A 143 12.77 2.04 -8.73
CA ILE A 143 11.72 2.83 -8.05
C ILE A 143 12.04 4.33 -8.09
N CYS A 144 13.29 4.69 -7.79
CA CYS A 144 13.77 6.08 -7.88
C CYS A 144 13.64 6.63 -9.30
N ASP A 145 13.95 5.83 -10.31
CA ASP A 145 13.87 6.20 -11.73
C ASP A 145 12.43 6.26 -12.26
N GLY A 146 11.43 6.06 -11.41
CA GLY A 146 10.02 6.18 -11.78
C GLY A 146 9.37 4.89 -12.24
N LYS A 147 10.03 3.73 -12.12
CA LYS A 147 9.37 2.45 -12.39
C LYS A 147 8.23 2.24 -11.39
N ARG A 148 7.07 1.83 -11.89
CA ARG A 148 5.88 1.53 -11.09
C ARG A 148 5.35 0.13 -11.36
N LEU A 149 4.45 -0.32 -10.50
CA LEU A 149 3.76 -1.60 -10.62
C LEU A 149 2.76 -1.54 -11.78
N GLU A 150 2.45 -2.69 -12.34
CA GLU A 150 1.39 -2.81 -13.34
C GLU A 150 0.02 -2.50 -12.73
N ILE A 151 -0.82 -1.81 -13.49
CA ILE A 151 -2.21 -1.51 -13.14
C ILE A 151 -3.09 -2.53 -13.89
N PRO A 152 -3.83 -3.41 -13.19
CA PRO A 152 -4.74 -4.35 -13.84
C PRO A 152 -5.80 -3.65 -14.69
N ASP A 153 -6.15 -4.22 -15.86
CA ASP A 153 -7.14 -3.61 -16.78
C ASP A 153 -8.58 -3.54 -16.23
N ASP A 154 -8.85 -4.23 -15.12
CA ASP A 154 -10.10 -4.19 -14.36
C ASP A 154 -10.10 -3.10 -13.28
N THR A 155 -9.03 -2.30 -13.18
CA THR A 155 -8.96 -1.15 -12.27
C THR A 155 -9.77 0.03 -12.83
N PRO A 156 -10.72 0.61 -12.07
CA PRO A 156 -11.45 1.79 -12.53
C PRO A 156 -10.53 3.02 -12.61
N ASN A 157 -10.88 3.99 -13.47
CA ASN A 157 -10.00 5.14 -13.72
C ASN A 157 -9.84 6.00 -12.48
N PHE A 158 -10.94 6.32 -11.79
CA PHE A 158 -10.88 7.12 -10.56
C PHE A 158 -9.92 6.53 -9.51
N TYR A 159 -9.84 5.20 -9.42
CA TYR A 159 -8.94 4.49 -8.50
C TYR A 159 -7.49 4.58 -8.96
N SER A 160 -7.25 4.28 -10.24
CA SER A 160 -5.89 4.30 -10.79
C SER A 160 -5.30 5.71 -10.83
N GLU A 161 -6.11 6.75 -11.03
CA GLU A 161 -5.70 8.14 -10.94
C GLU A 161 -5.25 8.50 -9.52
N LEU A 162 -6.04 8.18 -8.49
CA LEU A 162 -5.67 8.45 -7.10
C LEU A 162 -4.44 7.65 -6.67
N MET A 163 -4.39 6.36 -7.02
CA MET A 163 -3.23 5.50 -6.76
C MET A 163 -1.96 6.09 -7.38
N GLN A 164 -2.07 6.63 -8.59
CA GLN A 164 -0.95 7.25 -9.28
C GLN A 164 -0.48 8.57 -8.64
N GLN A 165 -1.41 9.36 -8.12
CA GLN A 165 -1.06 10.55 -7.34
C GLN A 165 -0.35 10.17 -6.02
N CYS A 166 -0.80 9.11 -5.35
CA CYS A 166 -0.19 8.65 -4.10
C CYS A 166 1.28 8.25 -4.27
N TRP A 167 1.63 7.54 -5.35
CA TRP A 167 3.00 7.06 -5.58
C TRP A 167 3.82 7.96 -6.52
N ASP A 168 3.46 9.24 -6.64
CA ASP A 168 4.21 10.20 -7.48
C ASP A 168 5.69 10.26 -7.05
N ASN A 169 6.58 10.47 -8.02
CA ASN A 169 8.02 10.57 -7.75
C ASN A 169 8.36 11.81 -6.91
N ASP A 170 7.62 12.90 -7.13
CA ASP A 170 7.74 14.12 -6.35
C ASP A 170 6.80 14.05 -5.13
N PRO A 171 7.32 14.11 -3.89
CA PRO A 171 6.49 14.08 -2.69
C PRO A 171 5.47 15.23 -2.61
N GLU A 172 5.73 16.37 -3.24
CA GLU A 172 4.83 17.54 -3.21
C GLU A 172 3.58 17.35 -4.07
N ASN A 173 3.61 16.44 -5.04
CA ASN A 173 2.45 16.11 -5.88
C ASN A 173 1.49 15.11 -5.20
N ARG A 174 1.88 14.54 -4.06
CA ARG A 174 1.11 13.51 -3.37
C ARG A 174 0.01 14.16 -2.53
N PRO A 175 -1.19 13.55 -2.43
CA PRO A 175 -2.26 14.06 -1.59
C PRO A 175 -1.91 13.96 -0.10
N THR A 176 -2.67 14.66 0.74
CA THR A 176 -2.60 14.47 2.20
C THR A 176 -3.45 13.28 2.63
N ALA A 177 -3.16 12.70 3.81
CA ALA A 177 -4.00 11.65 4.37
C ALA A 177 -5.44 12.12 4.63
N SER A 178 -5.63 13.40 4.97
CA SER A 178 -6.97 14.00 5.14
C SER A 178 -7.75 14.03 3.83
N TYR A 179 -7.10 14.46 2.73
CA TYR A 179 -7.71 14.39 1.40
C TYR A 179 -8.08 12.95 1.00
N LEU A 180 -7.21 11.97 1.29
CA LEU A 180 -7.52 10.57 1.03
C LEU A 180 -8.75 10.11 1.80
N ASN A 181 -8.83 10.42 3.09
CA ASN A 181 -9.96 10.03 3.93
C ASN A 181 -11.28 10.63 3.42
N GLU A 182 -11.29 11.92 3.10
CA GLU A 182 -12.45 12.60 2.51
C GLU A 182 -12.84 11.95 1.17
N LYS A 183 -11.87 11.76 0.26
CA LYS A 183 -12.12 11.22 -1.08
C LYS A 183 -12.67 9.79 -1.06
N LEU A 184 -12.14 8.94 -0.19
CA LEU A 184 -12.60 7.56 -0.05
C LEU A 184 -14.00 7.50 0.59
N GLY A 185 -14.29 8.39 1.55
CA GLY A 185 -15.64 8.55 2.10
C GLY A 185 -16.66 8.98 1.03
N GLU A 186 -16.29 9.90 0.14
CA GLU A 186 -17.14 10.26 -1.02
C GLU A 186 -17.40 9.05 -1.92
N TRP A 187 -16.39 8.23 -2.20
CA TRP A 187 -16.55 7.04 -3.04
C TRP A 187 -17.50 6.01 -2.43
N ILE A 188 -17.41 5.79 -1.11
CA ILE A 188 -18.33 4.88 -0.40
C ILE A 188 -19.78 5.34 -0.61
N ILE A 189 -20.06 6.64 -0.40
CA ILE A 189 -21.41 7.20 -0.58
C ILE A 189 -21.89 6.98 -2.01
N LEU A 190 -21.07 7.34 -3.00
CA LEU A 190 -21.43 7.25 -4.41
C LEU A 190 -21.61 5.81 -4.90
N ILE A 191 -20.93 4.83 -4.31
CA ILE A 191 -20.96 3.43 -4.74
C ILE A 191 -22.01 2.62 -3.97
N CYS A 192 -22.22 2.92 -2.68
CA CYS A 192 -23.02 2.09 -1.78
C CYS A 192 -24.38 2.69 -1.41
N ASP A 193 -24.47 4.01 -1.27
CA ASP A 193 -25.59 4.66 -0.60
C ASP A 193 -26.45 5.53 -1.55
N ASP A 194 -25.85 6.13 -2.58
CA ASP A 194 -26.59 6.95 -3.55
C ASP A 194 -27.25 6.10 -4.63
N PRO A 195 -28.59 6.08 -4.75
CA PRO A 195 -29.27 5.36 -5.81
C PRO A 195 -29.12 6.03 -7.18
N ASN A 196 -28.62 7.28 -7.26
CA ASN A 196 -28.45 8.00 -8.50
C ASN A 196 -27.11 7.66 -9.18
N PRO A 197 -27.11 7.32 -10.48
CA PRO A 197 -25.87 7.10 -11.22
C PRO A 197 -24.96 8.33 -11.21
N SER A 198 -23.67 8.08 -11.00
CA SER A 198 -22.58 9.03 -11.11
C SER A 198 -21.47 8.44 -11.96
N LYS A 199 -20.54 9.28 -12.45
CA LYS A 199 -19.37 8.80 -13.19
C LYS A 199 -18.59 7.73 -12.39
N ILE A 200 -18.44 7.90 -11.08
CA ILE A 200 -17.72 6.98 -10.20
C ILE A 200 -18.49 5.66 -10.05
N SER A 201 -19.79 5.70 -9.76
CA SER A 201 -20.60 4.49 -9.60
C SER A 201 -20.69 3.67 -10.90
N ASP A 202 -20.78 4.36 -12.04
CA ASP A 202 -20.84 3.73 -13.36
C ASP A 202 -19.51 3.07 -13.71
N GLU A 203 -18.39 3.78 -13.53
CA GLU A 203 -17.05 3.22 -13.72
C GLU A 203 -16.78 2.03 -12.79
N ASN A 204 -17.18 2.12 -11.53
CA ASN A 204 -17.07 1.03 -10.56
C ASN A 204 -17.86 -0.19 -11.00
N SER A 205 -19.11 -0.01 -11.44
CA SER A 205 -19.98 -1.10 -11.91
C SER A 205 -19.36 -1.84 -13.11
N VAL A 206 -18.78 -1.11 -14.06
CA VAL A 206 -18.08 -1.68 -15.21
C VAL A 206 -16.80 -2.42 -14.80
N ALA A 207 -16.00 -1.82 -13.91
CA ALA A 207 -14.80 -2.44 -13.38
C ALA A 207 -15.12 -3.75 -12.65
N GLU A 208 -16.22 -3.77 -11.89
CA GLU A 208 -16.62 -4.93 -11.13
C GLU A 208 -17.12 -6.07 -12.01
N GLU A 209 -17.90 -5.76 -13.05
CA GLU A 209 -18.29 -6.76 -14.04
C GLU A 209 -17.06 -7.36 -14.75
N LYS A 210 -16.07 -6.53 -15.12
CA LYS A 210 -14.81 -7.00 -15.72
C LYS A 210 -14.06 -7.94 -14.78
N ARG A 211 -13.92 -7.56 -13.51
CA ARG A 211 -13.24 -8.35 -12.49
C ARG A 211 -13.90 -9.72 -12.30
N TRP A 212 -15.23 -9.76 -12.13
CA TRP A 212 -15.95 -11.04 -11.99
C TRP A 212 -15.89 -11.91 -13.25
N ARG A 213 -15.90 -11.30 -14.44
CA ARG A 213 -15.68 -12.04 -15.70
C ARG A 213 -14.30 -12.69 -15.71
N LYS A 214 -13.23 -11.97 -15.37
CA LYS A 214 -11.88 -12.56 -15.26
C LYS A 214 -11.85 -13.70 -14.26
N ILE A 215 -12.41 -13.50 -13.07
CA ILE A 215 -12.44 -14.52 -12.02
C ILE A 215 -13.19 -15.77 -12.48
N SER A 216 -14.32 -15.62 -13.18
CA SER A 216 -15.10 -16.74 -13.69
C SER A 216 -14.37 -17.57 -14.77
N GLN A 217 -13.43 -16.94 -15.49
CA GLN A 217 -12.61 -17.59 -16.51
C GLN A 217 -11.37 -18.29 -15.93
N LEU A 218 -11.00 -18.01 -14.67
CA LEU A 218 -9.90 -18.67 -13.99
C LEU A 218 -10.32 -20.11 -13.58
N THR A 219 -9.90 -21.08 -14.37
CA THR A 219 -10.15 -22.51 -14.14
C THR A 219 -9.25 -23.05 -13.01
N LYS A 220 -9.74 -22.97 -11.77
CA LYS A 220 -9.20 -23.59 -10.53
C LYS A 220 -7.86 -23.07 -9.98
N LYS A 221 -7.96 -22.66 -8.70
CA LYS A 221 -6.93 -22.23 -7.74
C LYS A 221 -6.02 -21.12 -8.28
N ILE A 222 -6.36 -19.87 -7.93
CA ILE A 222 -5.34 -18.85 -7.80
C ILE A 222 -4.40 -19.34 -6.70
N SER A 223 -3.35 -20.07 -7.08
CA SER A 223 -2.14 -20.11 -6.28
C SER A 223 -1.59 -18.69 -6.36
N HIS A 224 -1.33 -18.08 -5.20
CA HIS A 224 -0.51 -16.88 -5.16
C HIS A 224 0.71 -17.08 -6.06
N PRO A 225 1.03 -16.09 -6.89
CA PRO A 225 2.10 -16.27 -7.83
C PRO A 225 3.40 -16.53 -7.07
N GLU A 226 4.27 -17.37 -7.64
CA GLU A 226 5.51 -17.78 -6.99
C GLU A 226 6.34 -16.54 -6.61
N ILE A 227 6.62 -16.42 -5.31
CA ILE A 227 7.38 -15.32 -4.76
C ILE A 227 8.86 -15.62 -4.96
N HIS A 228 9.58 -14.66 -5.51
CA HIS A 228 11.04 -14.75 -5.61
C HIS A 228 11.64 -14.96 -4.21
N PRO A 229 12.57 -15.90 -4.00
CA PRO A 229 13.09 -16.24 -2.66
C PRO A 229 13.77 -15.06 -1.95
N GLU A 230 14.21 -14.06 -2.72
CA GLU A 230 14.83 -12.82 -2.23
C GLU A 230 13.88 -11.60 -2.32
N ALA A 231 12.57 -11.84 -2.38
CA ALA A 231 11.54 -10.83 -2.19
C ALA A 231 11.04 -10.88 -0.74
N TYR A 232 11.26 -9.80 0.02
CA TYR A 232 10.94 -9.75 1.44
C TYR A 232 9.77 -8.80 1.71
N PHE A 233 8.82 -9.25 2.53
CA PHE A 233 7.60 -8.50 2.85
C PHE A 233 7.43 -8.22 4.35
N THR A 234 8.47 -8.52 5.11
CA THR A 234 8.63 -8.18 6.53
C THR A 234 9.64 -7.05 6.64
N SER A 235 9.40 -6.12 7.57
CA SER A 235 10.28 -4.97 7.75
C SER A 235 11.69 -5.42 8.14
N MET A 236 12.69 -4.87 7.46
CA MET A 236 14.09 -5.19 7.71
C MET A 236 15.00 -3.99 7.44
N PRO A 237 16.24 -4.00 7.95
CA PRO A 237 17.24 -3.04 7.52
C PRO A 237 17.53 -3.17 6.02
N LEU A 238 17.48 -2.05 5.32
CA LEU A 238 17.83 -1.92 3.92
C LEU A 238 19.24 -1.34 3.83
N HIS A 239 20.17 -2.16 3.36
CA HIS A 239 21.57 -1.80 3.22
C HIS A 239 21.86 -1.39 1.77
N PHE A 240 22.06 -0.10 1.55
CA PHE A 240 22.56 0.42 0.29
C PHE A 240 23.97 1.01 0.49
N PRO A 241 24.86 0.90 -0.51
CA PRO A 241 26.12 1.63 -0.52
C PRO A 241 25.84 3.14 -0.37
N ASN A 242 26.70 3.85 0.38
CA ASN A 242 26.54 5.28 0.69
C ASN A 242 26.61 6.22 -0.52
N ASP A 243 26.81 5.69 -1.72
CA ASP A 243 26.95 6.50 -2.92
C ASP A 243 25.55 6.86 -3.45
N THR A 244 24.96 7.90 -2.86
CA THR A 244 23.66 8.45 -3.29
C THR A 244 23.65 8.81 -4.78
N LYS A 245 24.82 9.04 -5.40
CA LYS A 245 24.97 9.25 -6.85
C LYS A 245 24.38 8.14 -7.69
N PHE A 246 24.33 6.90 -7.20
CA PHE A 246 23.72 5.77 -7.92
C PHE A 246 22.23 5.96 -8.20
N PHE A 247 21.52 6.71 -7.33
CA PHE A 247 20.09 6.97 -7.44
C PHE A 247 19.75 8.24 -8.23
N TYR A 248 20.76 8.95 -8.74
CA TYR A 248 20.61 10.19 -9.53
C TYR A 248 21.22 10.07 -10.94
N SER A 249 21.62 8.86 -11.36
CA SER A 249 22.27 8.56 -12.65
C SER A 249 21.38 7.79 -13.60
#